data_AF-A5DN09-F1
#
_entry.id   AF-A5DN09-F1
#
_cell.length_a   1.000
_cell.length_b   1.000
_cell.length_c   1.000
_cell.angle_alpha   90.00
_cell.angle_beta   90.00
_cell.angle_gamma   90.00
#
_symmetry.space_group_name_H-M   'P 1'
#
loop_
_entity.id
_entity.type
_entity.pdbx_description
1 polymer ?
#
loop_
_entity_poly.entity_id
_entity_poly.type
_entity_poly.pdbx_seq_one_letter_code
_entity_poly.pdbx_strand_id
1 'polypeptide(L)'
;MDQDMSTPTPPEEPEMADLDTGQPGDSSSESFFSSEDAESANNSHNDYQYMSIMDHSNYLSNALSSAMESIELDKSLALQAQLSGNLNNERQRLVDKQEEVLAKLQHIQTMYNKHFRPTTDTRGSHSRISTLESEFSRIEGHINRLKYGKDSSHLASIFKTKTPGIVESHPVEYNKARDKILERQIDESES
;
A
#
# COMPACT_ATOMS: atom_id res chain seq x y z
N MET A 1 -14.57 -26.18 -32.69
CA MET A 1 -13.38 -26.32 -31.81
C MET A 1 -13.48 -25.14 -30.88
N ASP A 2 -14.35 -25.31 -29.90
CA ASP A 2 -14.77 -24.28 -28.96
C ASP A 2 -13.90 -24.47 -27.73
N GLN A 3 -13.00 -23.53 -27.48
CA GLN A 3 -12.26 -23.45 -26.23
C GLN A 3 -12.49 -22.07 -25.64
N ASP A 4 -13.61 -21.94 -24.94
CA ASP A 4 -13.86 -20.82 -24.04
C ASP A 4 -13.27 -21.19 -22.68
N MET A 5 -12.08 -20.66 -22.41
CA MET A 5 -11.47 -20.62 -21.09
C MET A 5 -11.98 -19.35 -20.40
N SER A 6 -12.82 -19.47 -19.37
CA SER A 6 -12.89 -18.52 -18.24
C SER A 6 -13.93 -18.94 -17.21
N THR A 7 -13.46 -19.32 -16.02
CA THR A 7 -13.80 -18.65 -14.76
C THR A 7 -12.80 -19.13 -13.68
N PRO A 8 -11.96 -18.26 -13.08
CA PRO A 8 -11.30 -18.60 -11.83
C PRO A 8 -12.31 -18.50 -10.68
N THR A 9 -12.57 -19.63 -10.05
CA THR A 9 -13.36 -19.79 -8.83
C THR A 9 -12.76 -18.92 -7.70
N PRO A 10 -13.58 -18.19 -6.90
CA PRO A 10 -13.09 -17.47 -5.73
C PRO A 10 -12.62 -18.44 -4.64
N PRO A 11 -11.63 -18.08 -3.80
CA PRO A 11 -11.22 -18.92 -2.69
C PRO A 11 -12.32 -18.97 -1.63
N GLU A 12 -12.67 -20.18 -1.20
CA GLU A 12 -13.64 -20.50 -0.16
C GLU A 12 -13.28 -19.76 1.15
N GLU A 13 -14.22 -18.95 1.64
CA GLU A 13 -14.18 -18.34 2.97
C GLU A 13 -14.41 -19.43 4.04
N PRO A 14 -13.77 -19.34 5.22
CA PRO A 14 -14.06 -20.26 6.32
C PRO A 14 -15.50 -20.05 6.81
N GLU A 15 -16.29 -21.13 6.81
CA GLU A 15 -17.62 -21.21 7.41
C GLU A 15 -17.56 -20.78 8.90
N MET A 16 -17.98 -19.55 9.17
CA MET A 16 -18.25 -19.07 10.51
C MET A 16 -19.60 -19.63 10.93
N ALA A 17 -19.55 -20.47 11.96
CA ALA A 17 -20.68 -21.15 12.57
C ALA A 17 -21.87 -20.22 12.84
N ASP A 18 -23.05 -20.77 12.55
CA ASP A 18 -24.36 -20.21 12.80
C ASP A 18 -24.49 -19.73 14.26
N LEU A 19 -24.84 -18.46 14.41
CA LEU A 19 -25.01 -17.78 15.69
C LEU A 19 -26.44 -18.07 16.17
N ASP A 20 -26.64 -19.20 16.85
CA ASP A 20 -27.91 -19.52 17.51
C ASP A 20 -28.24 -18.45 18.56
N THR A 21 -29.23 -17.63 18.23
CA THR A 21 -29.76 -16.60 19.11
C THR A 21 -31.08 -17.09 19.70
N GLY A 22 -31.03 -17.58 20.94
CA GLY A 22 -32.13 -17.39 21.88
C GLY A 22 -32.69 -18.65 22.54
N GLN A 23 -32.22 -18.95 23.75
CA GLN A 23 -33.12 -19.19 24.88
C GLN A 23 -32.42 -19.01 26.24
N PRO A 24 -32.91 -18.13 27.13
CA PRO A 24 -32.54 -18.19 28.54
C PRO A 24 -33.30 -19.36 29.19
N GLY A 25 -32.62 -20.50 29.32
CA GLY A 25 -33.07 -21.63 30.11
C GLY A 25 -32.90 -21.33 31.60
N ASP A 26 -34.02 -21.08 32.25
CA ASP A 26 -34.28 -20.99 33.69
C ASP A 26 -33.37 -21.89 34.54
N SER A 27 -32.50 -21.27 35.34
CA SER A 27 -31.75 -21.93 36.41
C SER A 27 -32.46 -21.65 37.73
N SER A 28 -33.53 -22.39 37.98
CA SER A 28 -34.17 -22.49 39.29
C SER A 28 -33.84 -23.84 39.90
N SER A 29 -32.68 -23.93 40.57
CA SER A 29 -32.43 -25.01 41.52
C SER A 29 -33.10 -24.66 42.84
N GLU A 30 -34.30 -25.20 43.03
CA GLU A 30 -34.98 -25.19 44.32
C GLU A 30 -34.17 -25.96 45.36
N SER A 31 -33.54 -25.25 46.29
CA SER A 31 -33.05 -25.82 47.54
C SER A 31 -34.21 -25.90 48.52
N PHE A 32 -34.87 -27.05 48.55
CA PHE A 32 -35.90 -27.42 49.52
C PHE A 32 -35.25 -27.55 50.92
N PHE A 33 -35.25 -26.47 51.71
CA PHE A 33 -35.05 -26.57 53.16
C PHE A 33 -36.36 -27.00 53.80
N SER A 34 -36.56 -28.32 53.98
CA SER A 34 -37.54 -28.83 54.93
C SER A 34 -36.97 -28.74 56.34
N SER A 35 -37.45 -27.74 57.08
CA SER A 35 -37.30 -27.62 58.52
C SER A 35 -38.32 -28.56 59.21
N GLU A 36 -37.85 -29.71 59.68
CA GLU A 36 -38.54 -30.50 60.68
C GLU A 36 -37.72 -30.48 61.98
N ASP A 37 -38.17 -29.67 62.93
CA ASP A 37 -37.72 -29.68 64.32
C ASP A 37 -38.25 -30.94 65.03
N ALA A 38 -37.34 -31.76 65.58
CA ALA A 38 -37.61 -32.60 66.76
C ALA A 38 -36.30 -33.13 67.37
N GLU A 39 -35.74 -32.34 68.29
CA GLU A 39 -35.16 -32.77 69.58
C GLU A 39 -34.36 -34.09 69.62
N SER A 40 -33.03 -34.01 69.69
CA SER A 40 -32.25 -34.69 70.74
C SER A 40 -30.76 -34.32 70.73
N ALA A 41 -30.27 -33.94 71.91
CA ALA A 41 -28.90 -34.09 72.40
C ALA A 41 -27.78 -33.24 71.77
N ASN A 42 -27.57 -32.07 72.40
CA ASN A 42 -26.34 -31.81 73.15
C ASN A 42 -25.00 -32.04 72.40
N ASN A 43 -24.64 -31.09 71.52
CA ASN A 43 -23.27 -30.60 71.43
C ASN A 43 -23.25 -29.27 70.64
N SER A 44 -23.69 -28.20 71.30
CA SER A 44 -23.14 -26.89 70.98
C SER A 44 -21.69 -26.85 71.46
N HIS A 45 -20.83 -26.17 70.70
CA HIS A 45 -19.38 -25.95 70.87
C HIS A 45 -18.45 -26.84 70.04
N ASN A 46 -17.80 -26.17 69.07
CA ASN A 46 -16.44 -26.40 68.56
C ASN A 46 -16.25 -27.06 67.20
N ASP A 47 -17.23 -27.04 66.28
CA ASP A 47 -16.96 -27.49 64.90
C ASP A 47 -16.19 -26.45 64.05
N TYR A 48 -15.94 -25.26 64.60
CA TYR A 48 -15.12 -24.19 63.97
C TYR A 48 -13.72 -24.04 64.58
N GLN A 49 -13.32 -24.90 65.54
CA GLN A 49 -12.13 -24.62 66.38
C GLN A 49 -10.92 -25.54 66.14
N TYR A 50 -11.02 -26.52 65.23
CA TYR A 50 -9.92 -27.42 64.88
C TYR A 50 -9.86 -27.70 63.37
N MET A 51 -9.84 -26.67 62.52
CA MET A 51 -9.01 -26.80 61.34
C MET A 51 -7.57 -26.87 61.84
N SER A 52 -6.91 -28.00 61.63
CA SER A 52 -5.52 -28.17 62.03
C SER A 52 -4.72 -27.01 61.44
N ILE A 53 -3.74 -26.48 62.16
CA ILE A 53 -2.83 -25.45 61.62
C ILE A 53 -2.24 -25.91 60.26
N MET A 54 -2.10 -27.23 60.09
CA MET A 54 -1.73 -27.88 58.84
C MET A 54 -2.75 -27.68 57.71
N ASP A 55 -4.04 -27.80 57.99
CA ASP A 55 -5.12 -27.62 57.01
C ASP A 55 -5.26 -26.16 56.58
N HIS A 56 -5.15 -25.22 57.53
CA HIS A 56 -5.05 -23.80 57.21
C HIS A 56 -3.78 -23.48 56.39
N SER A 57 -2.64 -24.11 56.70
CA SER A 57 -1.42 -23.97 55.91
C SER A 57 -1.57 -24.53 54.49
N ASN A 58 -2.22 -25.68 54.34
CA ASN A 58 -2.50 -26.29 53.03
C ASN A 58 -3.47 -25.45 52.21
N TYR A 59 -4.52 -24.92 52.83
CA TYR A 59 -5.46 -24.00 52.19
C TYR A 59 -4.77 -22.73 51.70
N LEU A 60 -3.95 -22.09 52.54
CA LEU A 60 -3.19 -20.90 52.16
C LEU A 60 -2.18 -21.19 51.05
N SER A 61 -1.49 -22.33 51.11
CA SER A 61 -0.56 -22.76 50.06
C SER A 61 -1.29 -22.95 48.73
N ASN A 62 -2.44 -23.61 48.73
CA ASN A 62 -3.22 -23.86 47.52
C ASN A 62 -3.84 -22.57 46.96
N ALA A 63 -4.35 -21.69 47.83
CA ALA A 63 -4.86 -20.38 47.44
C ALA A 63 -3.76 -19.51 46.83
N LEU A 64 -2.55 -19.53 47.41
CA LEU A 64 -1.40 -18.80 46.88
C LEU A 64 -0.94 -19.36 45.54
N SER A 65 -0.83 -20.69 45.40
CA SER A 65 -0.49 -21.33 44.12
C SER A 65 -1.52 -20.99 43.03
N SER A 66 -2.82 -21.04 43.35
CA SER A 66 -3.88 -20.67 42.42
C SER A 66 -3.85 -19.19 42.06
N ALA A 67 -3.56 -18.30 43.02
CA ALA A 67 -3.40 -16.88 42.75
C ALA A 67 -2.17 -16.61 41.86
N MET A 68 -1.06 -17.32 42.08
CA MET A 68 0.13 -17.19 41.24
C MET A 68 -0.13 -17.66 39.80
N GLU A 69 -0.81 -18.78 39.61
CA GLU A 69 -1.20 -19.27 38.29
C GLU A 69 -2.13 -18.26 37.57
N SER A 70 -3.08 -17.66 38.29
CA SER A 70 -3.93 -16.59 37.75
C SER A 70 -3.13 -15.36 37.34
N ILE A 71 -2.14 -14.94 38.14
CA ILE A 71 -1.28 -13.78 37.82
C ILE A 71 -0.41 -14.06 36.59
N GLU A 72 0.13 -15.27 36.46
CA GLU A 72 0.91 -15.68 35.30
C GLU A 72 0.05 -15.74 34.04
N LEU A 73 -1.18 -16.24 34.16
CA LEU A 73 -2.17 -16.22 33.08
C LEU A 73 -2.48 -14.78 32.64
N ASP A 74 -2.81 -13.89 33.56
CA ASP A 74 -3.13 -12.48 33.26
C ASP A 74 -1.97 -11.78 32.55
N LYS A 75 -0.74 -12.06 32.99
CA LYS A 75 0.47 -11.55 32.33
C LYS A 75 0.60 -12.09 30.91
N SER A 76 0.33 -13.37 30.71
CA SER A 76 0.39 -13.97 29.37
C SER A 76 -0.68 -13.39 28.43
N LEU A 77 -1.89 -13.15 28.94
CA LEU A 77 -2.99 -12.52 28.20
C LEU A 77 -2.67 -11.08 27.84
N ALA A 78 -2.10 -10.31 28.78
CA ALA A 78 -1.66 -8.94 28.53
C ALA A 78 -0.57 -8.89 27.45
N LEU A 79 0.41 -9.79 27.52
CA LEU A 79 1.44 -9.91 26.47
C LEU A 79 0.82 -10.30 25.13
N GLN A 80 -0.09 -11.27 25.10
CA GLN A 80 -0.78 -11.70 23.88
C GLN A 80 -1.58 -10.55 23.27
N ALA A 81 -2.32 -9.78 24.07
CA ALA A 81 -3.06 -8.61 23.62
C ALA A 81 -2.12 -7.52 23.07
N GLN A 82 -0.99 -7.28 23.74
CA GLN A 82 0.02 -6.32 23.29
C GLN A 82 0.66 -6.75 21.96
N LEU A 83 1.07 -8.01 21.85
CA LEU A 83 1.63 -8.56 20.61
C LEU A 83 0.60 -8.51 19.49
N SER A 84 -0.65 -8.92 19.77
CA SER A 84 -1.74 -8.87 18.80
C SER A 84 -2.01 -7.44 18.33
N GLY A 85 -2.03 -6.47 19.24
CA GLY A 85 -2.19 -5.06 18.92
C GLY A 85 -1.05 -4.52 18.04
N ASN A 86 0.20 -4.87 18.37
CA ASN A 86 1.35 -4.46 17.56
C ASN A 86 1.32 -5.11 16.18
N LEU A 87 1.07 -6.42 16.11
CA LEU A 87 0.98 -7.17 14.87
C LEU A 87 -0.15 -6.65 13.98
N ASN A 88 -1.28 -6.27 14.57
CA ASN A 88 -2.38 -5.66 13.82
C ASN A 88 -2.01 -4.27 13.28
N ASN A 89 -1.30 -3.45 14.05
CA ASN A 89 -0.83 -2.15 13.59
C ASN A 89 0.20 -2.29 12.43
N GLU A 90 1.14 -3.23 12.55
CA GLU A 90 2.07 -3.56 11.48
C GLU A 90 1.36 -4.08 10.23
N ARG A 91 0.35 -4.95 10.40
CA ARG A 91 -0.49 -5.43 9.30
C ARG A 91 -1.18 -4.27 8.59
N GLN A 92 -1.79 -3.35 9.33
CA GLN A 92 -2.45 -2.18 8.74
C GLN A 92 -1.45 -1.34 7.96
N ARG A 93 -0.28 -1.05 8.54
CA ARG A 93 0.79 -0.31 7.87
C ARG A 93 1.25 -0.98 6.57
N LEU A 94 1.33 -2.31 6.54
CA LEU A 94 1.68 -3.07 5.34
C LEU A 94 0.61 -2.95 4.26
N VAL A 95 -0.67 -3.02 4.64
CA VAL A 95 -1.80 -2.83 3.70
C VAL A 95 -1.76 -1.42 3.10
N ASP A 96 -1.60 -0.38 3.93
CA ASP A 96 -1.52 1.00 3.45
C ASP A 96 -0.36 1.20 2.48
N LYS A 97 0.80 0.58 2.77
CA LYS A 97 1.98 0.63 1.89
C LYS A 97 1.76 -0.12 0.58
N GLN A 98 1.08 -1.26 0.63
CA GLN A 98 0.72 -2.01 -0.57
C GLN A 98 -0.22 -1.19 -1.45
N GLU A 99 -1.22 -0.53 -0.88
CA GLU A 99 -2.13 0.36 -1.59
C GLU A 99 -1.36 1.53 -2.24
N GLU A 100 -0.44 2.16 -1.50
CA GLU A 100 0.40 3.25 -2.03
C GLU A 100 1.22 2.80 -3.26
N VAL A 101 1.81 1.60 -3.20
CA VAL A 101 2.59 1.05 -4.31
C VAL A 101 1.71 0.73 -5.51
N LEU A 102 0.52 0.15 -5.29
CA LEU A 102 -0.43 -0.13 -6.36
C LEU A 102 -0.91 1.16 -7.03
N ALA A 103 -1.22 2.20 -6.27
CA ALA A 103 -1.60 3.50 -6.80
C ALA A 103 -0.49 4.11 -7.66
N LYS A 104 0.78 4.04 -7.21
CA LYS A 104 1.93 4.51 -7.99
C LYS A 104 2.12 3.70 -9.28
N LEU A 105 1.97 2.37 -9.22
CA LEU A 105 2.08 1.52 -10.40
C LEU A 105 0.99 1.83 -11.42
N GLN A 106 -0.26 1.98 -10.97
CA GLN A 106 -1.38 2.39 -11.83
C GLN A 106 -1.11 3.76 -12.45
N HIS A 107 -0.61 4.72 -11.67
CA HIS A 107 -0.26 6.05 -12.19
C HIS A 107 0.81 5.97 -13.29
N ILE A 108 1.87 5.20 -13.08
CA ILE A 108 2.93 4.97 -14.08
C ILE A 108 2.33 4.31 -15.32
N GLN A 109 1.47 3.31 -15.16
CA GLN A 109 0.79 2.64 -16.27
C GLN A 109 -0.12 3.60 -17.06
N THR A 110 -0.84 4.48 -16.38
CA THR A 110 -1.66 5.53 -17.02
C THR A 110 -0.79 6.50 -17.81
N MET A 111 0.32 6.97 -17.23
CA MET A 111 1.26 7.86 -17.91
C MET A 111 1.93 7.19 -19.10
N TYR A 112 2.31 5.92 -18.96
CA TYR A 112 2.84 5.11 -20.05
C TYR A 112 1.82 5.00 -21.18
N ASN A 113 0.58 4.63 -20.88
CA ASN A 113 -0.49 4.53 -21.87
C ASN A 113 -0.81 5.88 -22.54
N LYS A 114 -0.70 6.98 -21.80
CA LYS A 114 -0.97 8.33 -22.34
C LYS A 114 0.13 8.82 -23.28
N HIS A 115 1.40 8.52 -22.97
CA HIS A 115 2.55 9.13 -23.64
C HIS A 115 3.28 8.19 -24.60
N PHE A 116 3.36 6.90 -24.27
CA PHE A 116 4.14 5.91 -25.00
C PHE A 116 3.30 4.96 -25.83
N ARG A 117 2.04 4.66 -25.44
CA ARG A 117 1.19 3.77 -26.23
C ARG A 117 0.85 4.43 -27.56
N PRO A 118 1.16 3.79 -28.70
CA PRO A 118 0.76 4.28 -30.01
C PRO A 118 -0.78 4.23 -30.13
N THR A 119 -1.41 5.34 -30.52
CA THR A 119 -2.84 5.35 -30.80
C THR A 119 -3.09 4.61 -32.12
N THR A 120 -3.57 3.38 -32.03
CA THR A 120 -3.76 2.49 -33.19
C THR A 120 -4.97 2.86 -34.06
N ASP A 121 -5.72 3.90 -33.69
CA ASP A 121 -7.02 4.23 -34.29
C ASP A 121 -6.88 4.98 -35.62
N THR A 122 -5.71 5.51 -35.93
CA THR A 122 -5.48 6.27 -37.17
C THR A 122 -4.23 5.78 -37.88
N ARG A 123 -4.34 5.53 -39.20
CA ARG A 123 -3.27 5.12 -40.13
C ARG A 123 -1.98 5.93 -39.90
N GLY A 124 -1.04 5.36 -39.14
CA GLY A 124 0.18 6.03 -38.67
C GLY A 124 0.20 6.14 -37.16
N SER A 125 0.40 5.00 -36.48
CA SER A 125 0.37 4.89 -35.03
C SER A 125 1.65 5.48 -34.42
N HIS A 126 1.73 6.80 -34.32
CA HIS A 126 2.80 7.48 -33.61
C HIS A 126 2.34 7.81 -32.19
N SER A 127 3.12 7.40 -31.20
CA SER A 127 2.93 7.82 -29.81
C SER A 127 3.15 9.33 -29.66
N ARG A 128 2.71 9.92 -28.55
CA ARG A 128 2.95 11.36 -28.28
C ARG A 128 4.44 11.67 -28.24
N ILE A 129 5.25 10.75 -27.72
CA ILE A 129 6.71 10.90 -27.75
C ILE A 129 7.26 10.80 -29.18
N SER A 130 6.77 9.87 -30.01
CA SER A 130 7.21 9.73 -31.39
C SER A 130 6.84 10.95 -32.25
N THR A 131 5.68 11.56 -31.99
CA THR A 131 5.30 12.83 -32.63
C THR A 131 6.25 13.95 -32.21
N LEU A 132 6.52 14.11 -30.92
CA LEU A 132 7.50 15.07 -30.41
C LEU A 132 8.90 14.84 -31.03
N GLU A 133 9.38 13.60 -31.10
CA GLU A 133 10.66 13.26 -31.74
C GLU A 133 10.69 13.67 -33.22
N SER A 134 9.59 13.41 -33.95
CA SER A 134 9.48 13.83 -35.35
C SER A 134 9.45 15.35 -35.49
N GLU A 135 8.81 16.06 -34.55
CA GLU A 135 8.76 17.52 -34.52
C GLU A 135 10.14 18.11 -34.19
N PHE A 136 10.85 17.55 -33.22
CA PHE A 136 12.24 17.93 -32.92
C PHE A 136 13.14 17.73 -34.12
N SER A 137 13.08 16.56 -34.78
CA SER A 137 13.85 16.30 -36.00
C SER A 137 13.53 17.31 -37.11
N ARG A 138 12.25 17.71 -37.24
CA ARG A 138 11.83 18.72 -38.21
C ARG A 138 12.37 20.10 -37.86
N ILE A 139 12.35 20.48 -36.59
CA ILE A 139 12.88 21.75 -36.09
C ILE A 139 14.40 21.78 -36.27
N GLU A 140 15.11 20.71 -35.92
CA GLU A 140 16.55 20.58 -36.12
C GLU A 140 16.94 20.70 -37.59
N GLY A 141 16.21 20.02 -38.48
CA GLY A 141 16.40 20.15 -39.93
C GLY A 141 16.16 21.58 -40.42
N HIS A 142 15.16 22.26 -39.87
CA HIS A 142 14.88 23.66 -40.19
C HIS A 142 15.98 24.60 -39.66
N ILE A 143 16.44 24.43 -38.41
CA ILE A 143 17.54 25.19 -37.83
C ILE A 143 18.80 25.01 -38.66
N ASN A 144 19.14 23.77 -39.02
CA ASN A 144 20.31 23.48 -39.85
C ASN A 144 20.20 24.15 -41.23
N ARG A 145 19.02 24.11 -41.85
CA ARG A 145 18.77 24.80 -43.12
C ARG A 145 18.86 26.33 -42.98
N LEU A 146 18.40 26.90 -41.88
CA LEU A 146 18.53 28.34 -41.61
C LEU A 146 19.99 28.71 -41.36
N LYS A 147 20.72 27.87 -40.63
CA LYS A 147 22.11 28.10 -40.24
C LYS A 147 23.06 28.05 -41.43
N TYR A 148 22.96 26.99 -42.24
CA TYR A 148 23.91 26.70 -43.32
C TYR A 148 23.36 26.97 -44.72
N GLY A 149 22.06 27.23 -44.86
CA GLY A 149 21.39 27.41 -46.14
C GLY A 149 20.80 26.10 -46.69
N LYS A 150 20.09 26.18 -47.82
CA LYS A 150 19.58 24.99 -48.52
C LYS A 150 20.49 24.64 -49.68
N ASP A 151 21.10 23.47 -49.63
CA ASP A 151 21.73 22.86 -50.80
C ASP A 151 20.63 22.39 -51.76
N SER A 152 20.54 23.00 -52.94
CA SER A 152 19.59 22.55 -53.97
C SER A 152 20.12 21.25 -54.57
N SER A 153 19.54 20.11 -54.19
CA SER A 153 19.94 18.82 -54.75
C SER A 153 19.31 18.55 -56.15
N HIS A 154 20.21 18.14 -57.05
CA HIS A 154 20.09 17.38 -58.30
C HIS A 154 19.30 17.88 -59.53
N LEU A 155 18.33 18.79 -59.46
CA LEU A 155 17.59 19.23 -60.68
C LEU A 155 17.66 20.74 -61.00
N ALA A 156 18.30 21.55 -60.15
CA ALA A 156 18.36 23.01 -60.32
C ALA A 156 19.72 23.52 -60.85
N SER A 157 20.46 22.73 -61.63
CA SER A 157 21.86 23.06 -61.98
C SER A 157 22.04 24.19 -63.03
N ILE A 158 20.96 24.73 -63.61
CA ILE A 158 21.04 25.74 -64.68
C ILE A 158 21.16 27.17 -64.12
N PHE A 159 20.68 27.44 -62.91
CA PHE A 159 20.87 28.73 -62.23
C PHE A 159 21.20 28.49 -60.76
N LYS A 160 22.49 28.33 -60.45
CA LYS A 160 23.01 28.16 -59.08
C LYS A 160 22.73 29.43 -58.26
N THR A 161 21.59 29.48 -57.60
CA THR A 161 21.33 30.41 -56.50
C THR A 161 21.38 29.60 -55.20
N LYS A 162 22.59 29.36 -54.68
CA LYS A 162 22.74 28.88 -53.30
C LYS A 162 22.11 29.96 -52.42
N THR A 163 21.09 29.59 -51.63
CA THR A 163 20.55 30.51 -50.64
C THR A 163 21.50 30.48 -49.43
N PRO A 164 22.25 31.56 -49.17
CA PRO A 164 23.23 31.56 -48.09
C PRO A 164 22.51 31.42 -46.74
N GLY A 165 23.07 30.60 -45.86
CA GLY A 165 22.59 30.48 -44.49
C GLY A 165 22.88 31.74 -43.68
N ILE A 166 22.23 31.89 -42.52
CA ILE A 166 22.39 33.04 -41.61
C ILE A 166 23.87 33.20 -41.17
N VAL A 167 24.61 32.11 -41.03
CA VAL A 167 26.03 32.17 -40.67
C VAL A 167 26.87 32.80 -41.79
N GLU A 168 26.52 32.55 -43.05
CA GLU A 168 27.21 33.10 -44.21
C GLU A 168 26.76 34.55 -44.50
N SER A 169 25.48 34.87 -44.31
CA SER A 169 24.93 36.20 -44.61
C SER A 169 25.11 37.23 -43.49
N HIS A 170 25.07 36.80 -42.22
CA HIS A 170 25.12 37.66 -41.02
C HIS A 170 26.04 37.06 -39.94
N PRO A 171 27.36 36.96 -40.20
CA PRO A 171 28.29 36.26 -39.30
C PRO A 171 28.48 36.97 -37.95
N VAL A 172 28.50 38.31 -37.94
CA VAL A 172 28.71 39.09 -36.72
C VAL A 172 27.48 39.04 -35.82
N GLU A 173 26.29 39.20 -36.39
CA GLU A 173 25.03 39.13 -35.67
C GLU A 173 24.76 37.72 -35.13
N TYR A 174 25.10 36.68 -35.91
CA TYR A 174 25.00 35.28 -35.48
C TYR A 174 25.85 35.01 -34.24
N ASN A 175 27.13 35.38 -34.25
CA ASN A 175 28.02 35.16 -33.11
C ASN A 175 27.55 35.96 -31.88
N LYS A 176 27.15 37.22 -32.06
CA LYS A 176 26.60 38.05 -30.98
C LYS A 176 25.34 37.44 -30.36
N ALA A 177 24.43 36.90 -31.17
CA ALA A 177 23.22 36.24 -30.69
C ALA A 177 23.53 34.92 -29.97
N ARG A 178 24.48 34.13 -30.50
CA ARG A 178 24.93 32.88 -29.89
C ARG A 178 25.54 33.12 -28.51
N ASP A 179 26.47 34.06 -28.40
CA ASP A 179 27.17 34.34 -27.16
C ASP A 179 26.20 34.85 -26.08
N LYS A 180 25.23 35.70 -26.46
CA LYS A 180 24.15 36.15 -25.55
C LYS A 180 23.28 35.01 -24.99
N ILE A 181 23.04 33.94 -25.78
CA ILE A 181 22.26 32.79 -25.32
C ILE A 181 23.08 31.92 -24.36
N LEU A 182 24.37 31.73 -24.67
CA LEU A 182 25.29 30.97 -23.81
C LEU A 182 25.44 31.60 -22.43
N GLU A 183 25.55 32.92 -22.36
CA GLU A 183 25.64 33.67 -21.10
C GLU A 183 24.39 33.47 -20.21
N ARG A 184 23.18 33.47 -20.80
CA ARG A 184 21.95 33.26 -20.04
C ARG A 184 21.88 31.89 -19.35
N GLN A 185 22.36 30.84 -20.02
CA GLN A 185 22.34 29.49 -19.43
C GLN A 185 23.35 29.34 -18.29
N ILE A 186 24.45 30.08 -18.34
CA ILE A 186 25.45 30.08 -17.26
C ILE A 186 24.86 30.76 -16.01
N ASP A 187 24.21 31.91 -16.19
CA ASP A 187 23.58 32.65 -15.08
C ASP A 187 22.45 31.87 -14.38
N GLU A 188 21.66 31.08 -15.14
CA GLU A 188 20.60 30.21 -14.58
C GLU A 188 21.15 29.00 -13.80
N SER A 189 22.42 28.63 -14.01
CA SER A 189 23.06 27.49 -13.32
C SER A 189 23.84 27.87 -12.06
N GLU A 190 24.15 29.16 -11.88
CA GLU A 190 24.84 29.71 -10.70
C GLU A 190 23.90 30.34 -9.65
N SER A 191 22.57 30.30 -9.86
CA SER A 191 21.54 30.75 -8.89
C SER A 191 20.78 29.59 -8.28
#